data_AF-A0A954ITX0-F1
#
_entry.id   AF-A0A954ITX0-F1
#
_cell.length_a   1.000
_cell.length_b   1.000
_cell.length_c   1.000
_cell.angle_alpha   90.00
_cell.angle_beta   90.00
_cell.angle_gamma   90.00
#
_symmetry.space_group_name_H-M   'P 1'
#
loop_
_entity.id
_entity.type
_entity.pdbx_description
1 polymer ?
#
loop_
_entity_poly.entity_id
_entity_poly.type
_entity_poly.pdbx_seq_one_letter_code
_entity_poly.pdbx_strand_id
1 'polypeptide(L)'
;MSKWMLGLGLVVVIGLIRFSFSEDDSPKPSASRETRQKTIFDFGVVGDGTTDDTVALQKAVDSGLGSIRFEKGVYRITQPIVIDLDKVGFT
;
A
#
# COMPACT_ATOMS: atom_id res chain seq x y z
N MET A 1 34.52 -45.00 37.23
CA MET A 1 35.77 -44.21 37.05
C MET A 1 36.49 -44.70 35.81
N SER A 2 36.56 -43.88 34.75
CA SER A 2 37.40 -44.17 33.59
C SER A 2 37.93 -42.86 32.99
N LYS A 3 39.21 -42.63 33.30
CA LYS A 3 40.12 -41.63 32.74
C LYS A 3 40.09 -41.68 31.21
N TRP A 4 39.85 -40.56 30.56
CA TRP A 4 40.22 -40.33 29.17
C TRP A 4 41.47 -39.46 29.16
N MET A 5 42.60 -40.07 28.82
CA MET A 5 43.82 -39.41 28.38
C MET A 5 43.82 -39.33 26.86
N LEU A 6 44.66 -38.41 26.35
CA LEU A 6 45.14 -38.23 24.96
C LEU A 6 44.19 -37.41 24.07
N GLY A 7 44.61 -36.39 23.34
CA GLY A 7 45.93 -35.88 23.01
C GLY A 7 45.81 -35.09 21.69
N LEU A 8 46.37 -33.89 21.69
CA LEU A 8 46.51 -32.88 20.62
C LEU A 8 46.30 -33.29 19.14
N GLY A 9 45.69 -32.38 18.37
CA GLY A 9 45.99 -32.23 16.95
C GLY A 9 45.33 -31.01 16.28
N LEU A 10 46.15 -30.10 15.75
CA LEU A 10 45.92 -29.24 14.56
C LEU A 10 45.34 -27.80 14.74
N VAL A 11 46.29 -26.85 14.83
CA VAL A 11 46.47 -25.66 13.95
C VAL A 11 45.23 -24.87 13.49
N VAL A 12 45.14 -23.65 14.03
CA VAL A 12 44.68 -22.38 13.40
C VAL A 12 43.31 -22.39 12.72
N VAL A 13 42.29 -21.94 13.46
CA VAL A 13 41.13 -21.26 12.87
C VAL A 13 41.11 -19.83 13.38
N ILE A 14 41.72 -18.97 12.57
CA ILE A 14 41.54 -17.52 12.57
C ILE A 14 40.03 -17.22 12.55
N GLY A 15 39.56 -16.37 13.46
CA GLY A 15 38.28 -15.70 13.33
C GLY A 15 37.07 -16.36 14.00
N LEU A 16 37.11 -16.56 15.32
CA LEU A 16 35.93 -16.90 16.13
C LEU A 16 35.74 -15.98 17.35
N ILE A 17 36.07 -14.70 17.19
CA ILE A 17 35.19 -13.66 17.73
C ILE A 17 34.54 -13.02 16.51
N ARG A 18 33.72 -13.81 15.81
CA ARG A 18 32.67 -13.24 14.97
C ARG A 18 31.72 -12.60 15.96
N PHE A 19 31.99 -11.32 16.22
CA PHE A 19 31.00 -10.30 16.53
C PHE A 19 29.65 -10.80 16.01
N SER A 20 28.76 -11.15 16.93
CA SER A 20 27.39 -11.54 16.62
C SER A 20 26.69 -10.32 16.04
N PHE A 21 27.02 -9.99 14.80
CA PHE A 21 26.11 -9.26 13.96
C PHE A 21 25.07 -10.30 13.57
N SER A 22 24.02 -10.36 14.37
CA SER A 22 22.77 -10.95 13.93
C SER A 22 22.39 -10.14 12.69
N GLU A 23 22.67 -10.71 11.51
CA GLU A 23 22.07 -10.26 10.26
C GLU A 23 20.56 -10.31 10.52
N ASP A 24 19.96 -9.15 10.67
CA ASP A 24 18.53 -8.97 10.87
C ASP A 24 17.80 -9.44 9.61
N ASP A 25 17.57 -10.75 9.53
CA ASP A 25 16.74 -11.39 8.51
C ASP A 25 15.25 -11.19 8.82
N SER A 26 14.92 -10.16 9.60
CA SER A 26 13.57 -9.64 9.63
C SER A 26 13.18 -9.34 8.18
N PRO A 27 12.05 -9.87 7.69
CA PRO A 27 11.56 -9.49 6.37
C PRO A 27 11.38 -7.97 6.40
N LYS A 28 12.26 -7.25 5.70
CA LYS A 28 12.07 -5.84 5.41
C LYS A 28 10.64 -5.71 4.91
N PRO A 29 9.79 -4.82 5.45
CA PRO A 29 8.44 -4.65 4.96
C PRO A 29 8.56 -4.52 3.45
N SER A 30 8.16 -5.57 2.73
CA SER A 30 8.14 -5.57 1.28
C SER A 30 7.39 -4.31 0.95
N ALA A 31 8.07 -3.36 0.31
CA ALA A 31 7.50 -2.10 -0.16
C ALA A 31 6.08 -2.42 -0.56
N SER A 32 5.19 -1.88 0.26
CA SER A 32 3.79 -2.18 0.33
C SER A 32 3.29 -2.36 -1.10
N ARG A 33 2.59 -3.47 -1.38
CA ARG A 33 1.42 -3.33 -2.24
C ARG A 33 0.52 -2.37 -1.47
N GLU A 34 0.84 -1.07 -1.48
CA GLU A 34 -0.11 -0.04 -1.13
C GLU A 34 -1.18 -0.28 -2.15
N THR A 35 -2.30 -0.83 -1.69
CA THR A 35 -3.51 -0.87 -2.47
C THR A 35 -3.80 0.60 -2.75
N ARG A 36 -3.34 1.12 -3.89
CA ARG A 36 -3.58 2.50 -4.29
C ARG A 36 -5.09 2.63 -4.37
N GLN A 37 -5.69 3.18 -3.32
CA GLN A 37 -7.13 3.36 -3.25
C GLN A 37 -7.51 4.21 -4.46
N LYS A 38 -8.42 3.72 -5.30
CA LYS A 38 -8.87 4.49 -6.44
C LYS A 38 -9.57 5.75 -5.94
N THR A 39 -9.30 6.87 -6.59
CA THR A 39 -9.79 8.21 -6.24
C THR A 39 -10.65 8.76 -7.37
N ILE A 40 -11.34 9.87 -7.12
CA ILE A 40 -12.13 10.57 -8.15
C ILE A 40 -11.28 11.06 -9.33
N PHE A 41 -9.99 11.36 -9.10
CA PHE A 41 -9.07 11.80 -10.14
C PHE A 41 -8.77 10.69 -11.15
N ASP A 42 -8.85 9.42 -10.73
CA ASP A 42 -8.71 8.28 -11.65
C ASP A 42 -9.89 8.15 -12.63
N PHE A 43 -10.95 8.98 -12.48
CA PHE A 43 -12.09 9.08 -13.41
C PHE A 43 -12.07 10.36 -14.25
N GLY A 44 -11.03 11.19 -14.11
CA GLY A 44 -10.85 12.41 -14.89
C GLY A 44 -11.51 13.66 -14.29
N VAL A 45 -11.79 13.67 -12.99
CA VAL A 45 -12.22 14.87 -12.27
C VAL A 45 -11.04 15.85 -12.17
N VAL A 46 -11.28 17.13 -12.41
CA VAL A 46 -10.25 18.18 -12.41
C VAL A 46 -10.30 19.05 -11.15
N GLY A 47 -11.47 19.58 -10.78
CA GLY A 47 -11.64 20.40 -9.57
C GLY A 47 -11.05 21.83 -9.67
N ASP A 48 -10.97 22.40 -10.88
CA ASP A 48 -10.45 23.75 -11.16
C ASP A 48 -11.53 24.87 -11.14
N GLY A 49 -12.79 24.51 -10.91
CA GLY A 49 -13.95 25.40 -10.90
C GLY A 49 -14.44 25.85 -12.29
N THR A 50 -13.76 25.46 -13.36
CA THR A 50 -14.07 25.86 -14.74
C THR A 50 -14.53 24.67 -15.57
N THR A 51 -13.78 23.58 -15.51
CA THR A 51 -14.04 22.32 -16.19
C THR A 51 -15.30 21.67 -15.59
N ASP A 52 -16.19 21.21 -16.46
CA ASP A 52 -17.40 20.51 -16.03
C ASP A 52 -17.06 19.05 -15.66
N ASP A 53 -17.03 18.78 -14.35
CA ASP A 53 -16.66 17.48 -13.80
C ASP A 53 -17.85 16.50 -13.72
N THR A 54 -19.04 16.90 -14.17
CA THR A 54 -20.29 16.14 -13.96
C THR A 54 -20.18 14.70 -14.46
N VAL A 55 -19.69 14.49 -15.69
CA VAL A 55 -19.59 13.15 -16.28
C VAL A 55 -18.52 12.29 -15.59
N ALA A 56 -17.41 12.90 -15.15
CA ALA A 56 -16.33 12.19 -14.47
C ALA A 56 -16.78 11.75 -13.07
N LEU A 57 -17.49 12.61 -12.34
CA LEU A 57 -18.08 12.27 -11.04
C LEU A 57 -19.17 11.21 -11.15
N GLN A 58 -20.03 11.27 -12.18
CA GLN A 58 -21.01 10.21 -12.39
C GLN A 58 -20.33 8.85 -12.61
N LYS A 59 -19.24 8.79 -13.38
CA LYS A 59 -18.46 7.56 -13.55
C LYS A 59 -17.85 7.04 -12.24
N ALA A 60 -17.41 7.94 -11.36
CA ALA A 60 -16.87 7.55 -10.05
C ALA A 60 -17.96 6.94 -9.15
N VAL A 61 -19.19 7.45 -9.20
CA VAL A 61 -20.37 6.86 -8.54
C VAL A 61 -20.69 5.48 -9.14
N ASP A 62 -20.83 5.43 -10.46
CA ASP A 62 -21.21 4.21 -11.18
C ASP A 62 -20.16 3.09 -11.05
N SER A 63 -18.91 3.43 -10.69
CA SER A 63 -17.86 2.42 -10.49
C SER A 63 -18.01 1.60 -9.22
N GLY A 64 -18.94 1.95 -8.32
CA GLY A 64 -19.08 1.27 -7.02
C GLY A 64 -17.84 1.40 -6.15
N LEU A 65 -17.10 2.52 -6.27
CA LEU A 65 -15.93 2.80 -5.43
C LEU A 65 -16.29 2.87 -3.94
N GLY A 66 -17.56 3.17 -3.67
CA GLY A 66 -18.13 3.34 -2.37
C GLY A 66 -17.79 4.68 -1.77
N SER A 67 -16.64 4.77 -1.09
CA SER A 67 -16.17 6.03 -0.53
C SER A 67 -15.65 6.96 -1.62
N ILE A 68 -16.45 7.95 -1.99
CA ILE A 68 -16.05 9.05 -2.86
C ILE A 68 -15.54 10.19 -1.97
N ARG A 69 -14.22 10.41 -1.99
CA ARG A 69 -13.57 11.49 -1.26
C ARG A 69 -13.17 12.61 -2.21
N PHE A 70 -13.64 13.81 -1.89
CA PHE A 70 -13.19 15.03 -2.55
C PHE A 70 -11.99 15.58 -1.79
N GLU A 71 -10.90 15.81 -2.51
CA GLU A 71 -9.83 16.65 -2.00
C GLU A 71 -10.25 18.13 -2.06
N LYS A 72 -9.40 19.03 -1.58
CA LYS A 72 -9.65 20.46 -1.69
C LYS A 72 -9.67 20.85 -3.17
N GLY A 73 -10.77 21.43 -3.62
CA GLY A 73 -10.93 21.91 -4.98
C GLY A 73 -12.27 22.63 -5.16
N VAL A 74 -12.52 23.11 -6.39
CA VAL A 74 -13.80 23.69 -6.79
C VAL A 74 -14.34 22.83 -7.92
N TYR A 75 -15.46 22.14 -7.68
CA TYR A 75 -15.99 21.17 -8.63
C TYR A 75 -17.22 21.76 -9.29
N ARG A 76 -17.13 21.99 -10.60
CA ARG A 76 -18.27 22.50 -11.36
C ARG A 76 -19.15 21.34 -11.78
N ILE A 77 -20.40 21.38 -11.34
CA ILE A 77 -21.44 20.38 -11.62
C ILE A 77 -22.59 21.11 -12.31
N THR A 78 -22.91 20.73 -13.54
CA THR A 78 -23.93 21.39 -14.37
C THR A 78 -25.23 20.58 -14.48
N GLN A 79 -25.20 19.30 -14.07
CA GLN A 79 -26.35 18.40 -14.02
C GLN A 79 -26.33 17.55 -12.76
N PRO A 80 -27.47 16.95 -12.34
CA PRO A 80 -27.51 16.09 -11.16
C PRO A 80 -26.55 14.90 -11.27
N ILE A 81 -25.88 14.58 -10.17
CA ILE A 81 -25.17 13.30 -10.00
C ILE A 81 -26.15 12.32 -9.33
N VAL A 82 -26.47 11.25 -10.03
CA VAL A 82 -27.45 10.26 -9.56
C VAL A 82 -26.72 9.13 -8.85
N ILE A 83 -27.12 8.86 -7.60
CA ILE A 83 -26.68 7.70 -6.84
C ILE A 83 -27.83 6.71 -6.83
N ASP A 84 -27.75 5.72 -7.71
CA ASP A 84 -28.73 4.64 -7.82
C ASP A 84 -28.36 3.53 -6.83
N LEU A 85 -29.02 3.52 -5.68
CA LEU A 85 -28.72 2.60 -4.57
C LEU A 85 -28.96 1.13 -4.93
N ASP A 86 -29.85 0.84 -5.89
CA ASP A 86 -30.08 -0.52 -6.38
C ASP A 86 -28.91 -1.02 -7.23
N LYS A 87 -28.15 -0.09 -7.85
CA LYS A 87 -26.96 -0.41 -8.67
C LYS A 87 -25.66 -0.44 -7.88
N VAL A 88 -25.41 0.57 -7.05
CA VAL A 88 -24.11 0.72 -6.37
C VAL A 88 -24.06 0.06 -5.00
N GLY A 89 -25.22 -0.23 -4.40
CA GLY A 89 -25.34 -0.90 -3.12
C GLY A 89 -24.80 -0.09 -1.93
N PHE A 90 -24.68 -0.77 -0.79
CA PHE A 90 -23.99 -0.28 0.39
C PHE A 90 -22.52 -0.69 0.31
N THR A 91 -21.62 0.26 0.59
CA THR A 91 -20.17 0.12 0.43
C THR A 91 -19.43 0.62 1.66
#